data_AF-A0A852AZ38-F1
#
_entry.id   AF-A0A852AZ38-F1
#
_cell.length_a   1.000
_cell.length_b   1.000
_cell.length_c   1.000
_cell.angle_alpha   90.00
_cell.angle_beta   90.00
_cell.angle_gamma   90.00
#
_symmetry.space_group_name_H-M   'P 1'
#
loop_
_entity.id
_entity.type
_entity.pdbx_description
1 polymer ?
#
loop_
_entity_poly.entity_id
_entity_poly.type
_entity_poly.pdbx_seq_one_letter_code
_entity_poly.pdbx_strand_id
1 'polypeptide(L)'
;IMDPYVPPEGDARLTQLSKDGVKQQMQKLRQTAASQLARNVGGGNARICEGGKVEFVWEEKWEFVRVERWNLCAGKAGICGENCRNFFNKQKLHSLVTERCYPDMVRGNRYRTIRWRFLESLEPPRVVHVRCEGVLNRGNLYGQVTVRMHSRQILAIYDRFGRLMYGGEEIPKDVLEYVVFERYLVNPYGTWRMHGKIIPEWAPPKDPIIKTVMIPAPDPSQEPE
;
A
#
# COMPACT_ATOMS: atom_id res chain seq x y z
N ILE A 1 2.18 10.86 2.98
CA ILE A 1 2.83 10.81 1.65
C ILE A 1 3.18 12.23 1.29
N MET A 2 4.46 12.53 1.06
CA MET A 2 4.95 13.89 0.80
C MET A 2 4.51 14.36 -0.60
N ASP A 3 5.01 13.67 -1.63
CA ASP A 3 4.60 13.84 -3.03
C ASP A 3 4.00 12.52 -3.52
N PRO A 4 2.68 12.44 -3.79
CA PRO A 4 2.11 11.23 -4.35
C PRO A 4 2.65 11.01 -5.77
N TYR A 5 3.24 9.83 -6.00
CA TYR A 5 3.58 9.41 -7.34
C TYR A 5 2.29 9.25 -8.16
N VAL A 6 2.22 9.94 -9.30
CA VAL A 6 1.12 9.80 -10.26
C VAL A 6 1.55 8.80 -11.32
N PRO A 7 1.01 7.57 -11.34
CA PRO A 7 1.36 6.61 -12.36
C PRO A 7 0.70 6.98 -13.70
N PRO A 8 1.40 6.79 -14.82
CA PRO A 8 0.87 7.12 -16.14
C PRO A 8 -0.33 6.23 -16.49
N GLU A 9 -1.36 6.82 -17.10
CA GLU A 9 -2.62 6.13 -17.49
C GLU A 9 -2.40 4.93 -18.42
N GLY A 10 -1.27 4.92 -19.13
CA GLY A 10 -0.92 3.88 -20.09
C GLY A 10 -0.08 2.73 -19.55
N ASP A 11 0.09 2.56 -18.23
CA ASP A 11 0.74 1.37 -17.65
C ASP A 11 -0.06 0.08 -17.94
N ALA A 12 -1.30 0.20 -18.43
CA ALA A 12 -2.10 -0.88 -19.01
C ALA A 12 -2.19 -0.87 -20.55
N ARG A 13 -2.00 0.27 -21.23
CA ARG A 13 -2.01 0.45 -22.71
C ARG A 13 -1.39 1.81 -23.08
N LEU A 14 -0.24 1.84 -23.75
CA LEU A 14 0.46 3.08 -24.14
C LEU A 14 -0.27 3.82 -25.28
N THR A 15 -0.66 5.07 -25.07
CA THR A 15 -0.97 6.04 -26.15
C THR A 15 -0.01 7.23 -26.06
N GLN A 16 0.91 7.33 -27.02
CA GLN A 16 2.08 8.21 -26.96
C GLN A 16 1.86 9.65 -27.49
N LEU A 17 0.67 9.99 -28.00
CA LEU A 17 0.49 11.21 -28.82
C LEU A 17 -0.75 12.06 -28.45
N SER A 18 -1.18 12.07 -27.18
CA SER A 18 -2.24 12.98 -26.69
C SER A 18 -1.68 14.13 -25.85
N LYS A 19 -2.42 15.24 -25.71
CA LYS A 19 -2.12 16.36 -24.79
C LYS A 19 -1.90 15.87 -23.35
N ASP A 20 -2.60 14.83 -22.96
CA ASP A 20 -2.44 14.19 -21.64
C ASP A 20 -1.13 13.40 -21.55
N GLY A 21 -0.64 12.84 -22.66
CA GLY A 21 0.68 12.21 -22.75
C GLY A 21 1.83 13.19 -22.51
N VAL A 22 1.74 14.42 -23.01
CA VAL A 22 2.77 15.46 -22.76
C VAL A 22 2.81 15.85 -21.28
N LYS A 23 1.64 16.03 -20.63
CA LYS A 23 1.56 16.28 -19.19
C LYS A 23 2.17 15.14 -18.38
N GLN A 24 1.88 13.89 -18.75
CA GLN A 24 2.44 12.70 -18.11
C GLN A 24 3.97 12.63 -18.28
N GLN A 25 4.52 12.96 -19.45
CA GLN A 25 5.97 13.01 -19.67
C GLN A 25 6.65 14.09 -18.81
N MET A 26 6.07 15.28 -18.73
CA MET A 26 6.59 16.35 -17.88
C MET A 26 6.56 15.96 -16.40
N GLN A 27 5.48 15.33 -15.94
CA GLN A 27 5.38 14.79 -14.57
C GLN A 27 6.42 13.70 -14.31
N LYS A 28 6.61 12.77 -15.24
CA LYS A 28 7.60 11.70 -15.15
C LYS A 28 9.03 12.25 -15.05
N LEU A 29 9.38 13.24 -15.85
CA LEU A 29 10.68 13.91 -15.79
C LEU A 29 10.89 14.58 -14.42
N ARG A 30 9.91 15.35 -13.94
CA ARG A 30 9.95 15.98 -12.61
C ARG A 30 10.12 14.96 -11.48
N GLN A 31 9.37 13.87 -11.54
CA GLN A 31 9.43 12.78 -10.56
C GLN A 31 10.80 12.09 -10.58
N THR A 32 11.35 11.84 -11.77
CA THR A 32 12.66 11.20 -11.97
C THR A 32 13.80 12.10 -11.47
N ALA A 33 13.79 13.38 -11.83
CA ALA A 33 14.81 14.35 -11.40
C ALA A 33 14.88 14.45 -9.88
N ALA A 34 13.74 14.65 -9.23
CA ALA A 34 13.71 14.71 -7.78
C ALA A 34 13.99 13.34 -7.11
N SER A 35 13.79 12.20 -7.80
CA SER A 35 14.21 10.89 -7.30
C SER A 35 15.71 10.70 -7.40
N GLN A 36 16.36 11.26 -8.42
CA GLN A 36 17.82 11.31 -8.52
C GLN A 36 18.42 12.19 -7.43
N LEU A 37 17.83 13.37 -7.19
CA LEU A 37 18.23 14.24 -6.09
C LEU A 37 18.06 13.52 -4.74
N ALA A 38 16.91 12.89 -4.47
CA ALA A 38 16.69 12.15 -3.23
C ALA A 38 17.69 10.99 -3.03
N ARG A 39 18.17 10.36 -4.11
CA ARG A 39 19.25 9.36 -4.04
C ARG A 39 20.61 10.00 -3.71
N ASN A 40 20.85 11.21 -4.20
CA ASN A 40 22.13 11.92 -4.11
C ASN A 40 22.26 12.89 -2.92
N VAL A 41 21.17 13.23 -2.22
CA VAL A 41 21.12 14.16 -1.06
C VAL A 41 21.91 13.67 0.18
N GLY A 42 22.71 12.61 0.06
CA GLY A 42 23.70 12.20 1.06
C GLY A 42 24.96 13.08 1.09
N GLY A 43 24.80 14.41 1.19
CA GLY A 43 25.87 15.33 1.56
C GLY A 43 26.04 15.37 3.09
N GLY A 44 26.56 14.28 3.66
CA GLY A 44 26.79 14.13 5.11
C GLY A 44 26.05 12.94 5.70
N ASN A 45 26.74 11.79 5.78
CA ASN A 45 26.41 10.55 6.52
C ASN A 45 25.04 9.86 6.36
N ALA A 46 24.02 10.45 5.73
CA ALA A 46 22.71 9.81 5.51
C ALA A 46 22.46 9.56 4.02
N ARG A 47 23.10 8.52 3.46
CA ARG A 47 22.74 8.03 2.12
C ARG A 47 21.56 7.08 2.25
N ILE A 48 20.50 7.29 1.45
CA ILE A 48 19.47 6.25 1.22
C ILE A 48 20.10 5.06 0.46
N CYS A 49 21.19 5.31 -0.28
CA CYS A 49 21.96 4.32 -1.03
C CYS A 49 23.44 4.42 -0.61
N GLU A 50 23.90 3.64 0.38
CA GLU A 50 25.34 3.45 0.52
C GLU A 50 25.85 2.67 -0.71
N GLY A 51 26.82 3.24 -1.44
CA GLY A 51 27.46 2.55 -2.58
C GLY A 51 26.66 2.49 -3.88
N GLY A 52 25.63 3.33 -4.07
CA GLY A 52 24.85 3.35 -5.32
C GLY A 52 23.92 2.14 -5.51
N LYS A 53 23.95 1.18 -4.58
CA LYS A 53 22.93 0.18 -4.41
C LYS A 53 21.96 0.68 -3.35
N VAL A 54 20.69 0.80 -3.72
CA VAL A 54 19.62 0.68 -2.72
C VAL A 54 19.72 -0.78 -2.26
N GLU A 55 20.50 -1.07 -1.21
CA GLU A 55 20.39 -2.35 -0.49
C GLU A 55 19.08 -2.36 0.29
N PHE A 56 17.97 -2.22 -0.43
CA PHE A 56 16.80 -2.97 -0.09
C PHE A 56 17.18 -4.41 -0.41
N VAL A 57 17.56 -5.18 0.61
CA VAL A 57 17.56 -6.63 0.51
C VAL A 57 16.10 -7.02 0.31
N TRP A 58 15.74 -7.07 -0.97
CA TRP A 58 14.43 -7.40 -1.46
C TRP A 58 14.08 -8.81 -0.99
N GLU A 59 14.99 -9.76 -1.13
CA GLU A 59 14.72 -11.19 -0.87
C GLU A 59 14.23 -11.47 0.57
N GLU A 60 14.85 -10.89 1.60
CA GLU A 60 14.43 -11.07 2.99
C GLU A 60 13.14 -10.31 3.35
N LYS A 61 12.85 -9.19 2.67
CA LYS A 61 11.58 -8.44 2.81
C LYS A 61 10.50 -8.84 1.81
N TRP A 62 10.78 -9.73 0.86
CA TRP A 62 9.77 -10.31 -0.03
C TRP A 62 9.08 -11.50 0.62
N GLU A 63 9.75 -12.22 1.52
CA GLU A 63 9.07 -13.07 2.49
C GLU A 63 8.13 -12.25 3.38
N PHE A 64 8.47 -11.00 3.74
CA PHE A 64 7.61 -10.12 4.56
C PHE A 64 6.27 -9.74 3.90
N VAL A 65 6.24 -9.53 2.57
CA VAL A 65 4.98 -9.33 1.81
C VAL A 65 4.23 -10.65 1.60
N ARG A 66 4.95 -11.78 1.49
CA ARG A 66 4.36 -13.13 1.37
C ARG A 66 3.76 -13.66 2.68
N VAL A 67 4.41 -13.37 3.81
CA VAL A 67 4.19 -14.03 5.11
C VAL A 67 3.28 -13.20 6.03
N GLU A 68 3.16 -11.87 5.87
CA GLU A 68 2.50 -11.01 6.89
C GLU A 68 1.40 -10.05 6.38
N ARG A 69 0.76 -10.41 5.27
CA ARG A 69 -0.69 -10.16 5.14
C ARG A 69 -1.51 -11.37 5.61
N TRP A 70 -0.88 -12.18 6.47
CA TRP A 70 -1.44 -13.17 7.37
C TRP A 70 -1.80 -12.48 8.70
N ASN A 71 -3.00 -12.77 9.22
CA ASN A 71 -3.55 -12.33 10.52
C ASN A 71 -4.09 -10.89 10.65
N LEU A 72 -4.98 -10.47 9.74
CA LEU A 72 -6.04 -9.52 10.06
C LEU A 72 -7.38 -10.25 10.31
N CYS A 73 -7.35 -11.26 11.18
CA CYS A 73 -8.55 -11.80 11.80
C CYS A 73 -8.90 -10.91 12.99
N ALA A 74 -9.74 -9.91 12.78
CA ALA A 74 -10.36 -9.22 13.90
C ALA A 74 -11.73 -9.87 14.16
N GLY A 75 -11.71 -10.89 15.01
CA GLY A 75 -12.92 -11.60 15.45
C GLY A 75 -12.57 -12.49 16.62
N LYS A 76 -13.30 -12.32 17.73
CA LYS A 76 -13.11 -12.99 19.02
C LYS A 76 -12.90 -14.49 18.90
N ALA A 77 -11.99 -15.00 19.74
CA ALA A 77 -11.95 -16.39 20.15
C ALA A 77 -13.32 -16.77 20.74
N GLY A 78 -14.04 -17.63 20.03
CA GLY A 78 -15.34 -18.12 20.44
C GLY A 78 -15.91 -18.98 19.32
N ILE A 79 -15.71 -20.29 19.45
CA ILE A 79 -16.31 -21.35 18.62
C ILE A 79 -15.61 -21.55 17.25
N CYS A 80 -14.42 -22.16 17.27
CA CYS A 80 -13.97 -23.05 16.19
C CYS A 80 -12.83 -23.93 16.72
N GLY A 81 -12.98 -25.25 16.63
CA GLY A 81 -12.02 -26.24 17.11
C GLY A 81 -10.62 -26.12 16.49
N GLU A 82 -9.65 -26.74 17.18
CA GLU A 82 -8.19 -26.94 17.01
C GLU A 82 -7.36 -26.27 15.89
N ASN A 83 -7.92 -25.81 14.75
CA ASN A 83 -7.15 -25.41 13.55
C ASN A 83 -7.30 -23.94 13.11
N CYS A 84 -7.87 -23.04 13.92
CA CYS A 84 -7.97 -21.60 13.59
C CYS A 84 -7.23 -20.71 14.60
N ARG A 85 -5.95 -21.01 14.85
CA ARG A 85 -5.07 -20.23 15.74
C ARG A 85 -4.41 -19.03 15.02
N ASN A 86 -5.20 -18.22 14.33
CA ASN A 86 -4.70 -17.02 13.61
C ASN A 86 -5.00 -15.76 14.44
N PHE A 87 -4.20 -15.53 15.48
CA PHE A 87 -4.36 -14.40 16.39
C PHE A 87 -3.86 -13.11 15.73
N PHE A 88 -4.67 -12.05 15.73
CA PHE A 88 -4.25 -10.72 15.30
C PHE A 88 -3.09 -10.23 16.18
N ASN A 89 -1.86 -10.25 15.64
CA ASN A 89 -0.68 -9.80 16.38
C ASN A 89 -0.47 -8.30 16.20
N LYS A 90 -1.06 -7.53 17.11
CA LYS A 90 -0.98 -6.06 17.11
C LYS A 90 0.46 -5.54 17.20
N GLN A 91 1.30 -6.16 18.03
CA GLN A 91 2.68 -5.72 18.25
C GLN A 91 3.51 -5.86 16.97
N LYS A 92 3.39 -7.02 16.32
CA LYS A 92 4.07 -7.27 15.05
C LYS A 92 3.61 -6.28 13.99
N LEU A 93 2.30 -6.04 13.87
CA LEU A 93 1.76 -5.09 12.91
C LEU A 93 2.28 -3.65 13.09
N HIS A 94 2.43 -3.18 14.33
CA HIS A 94 3.02 -1.86 14.62
C HIS A 94 4.52 -1.75 14.25
N SER A 95 5.24 -2.88 14.21
CA SER A 95 6.63 -2.91 13.78
C SER A 95 6.77 -2.83 12.25
N LEU A 96 5.77 -3.27 11.49
CA LEU A 96 5.77 -3.28 10.01
C LEU A 96 5.11 -2.06 9.39
N VAL A 97 4.10 -1.51 10.05
CA VAL A 97 3.23 -0.46 9.51
C VAL A 97 3.42 0.81 10.32
N THR A 98 3.42 1.95 9.65
CA THR A 98 3.46 3.25 10.32
C THR A 98 2.17 3.52 11.08
N GLU A 99 2.24 4.41 12.06
CA GLU A 99 1.08 4.86 12.84
C GLU A 99 -0.02 5.49 11.98
N ARG A 100 0.35 6.06 10.83
CA ARG A 100 -0.60 6.64 9.88
C ARG A 100 -1.42 5.58 9.13
N CYS A 101 -0.78 4.48 8.72
CA CYS A 101 -1.41 3.43 7.91
C CYS A 101 -2.15 2.39 8.76
N TYR A 102 -1.71 2.19 10.00
CA TYR A 102 -2.33 1.28 10.95
C TYR A 102 -3.87 1.46 11.11
N PRO A 103 -4.41 2.66 11.39
CA PRO A 103 -5.84 2.85 11.54
C PRO A 103 -6.60 2.53 10.26
N ASP A 104 -6.05 2.83 9.09
CA ASP A 104 -6.71 2.59 7.80
C ASP A 104 -6.82 1.08 7.51
N MET A 105 -5.84 0.28 7.94
CA MET A 105 -5.88 -1.18 7.82
C MET A 105 -6.82 -1.86 8.84
N VAL A 106 -6.92 -1.33 10.05
CA VAL A 106 -7.61 -2.00 11.16
C VAL A 106 -9.05 -1.52 11.33
N ARG A 107 -9.33 -0.21 11.18
CA ARG A 107 -10.61 0.42 11.56
C ARG A 107 -11.81 -0.20 10.85
N GLY A 108 -11.69 -0.46 9.55
CA GLY A 108 -12.76 -1.05 8.73
C GLY A 108 -12.96 -2.56 8.92
N ASN A 109 -12.01 -3.22 9.59
CA ASN A 109 -11.93 -4.67 9.65
C ASN A 109 -12.18 -5.27 11.03
N ARG A 110 -12.39 -4.45 12.08
CA ARG A 110 -12.47 -4.86 13.50
C ARG A 110 -13.45 -6.01 13.84
N TYR A 111 -14.43 -6.26 12.98
CA TYR A 111 -15.43 -7.31 13.18
C TYR A 111 -15.59 -8.19 11.94
N ARG A 112 -14.53 -8.34 11.15
CA ARG A 112 -14.51 -9.11 9.92
C ARG A 112 -13.34 -10.08 9.96
N THR A 113 -13.54 -11.25 9.38
CA THR A 113 -12.48 -12.23 9.19
C THR A 113 -11.95 -12.08 7.78
N ILE A 114 -10.66 -11.78 7.63
CA ILE A 114 -10.01 -11.64 6.33
C ILE A 114 -9.16 -12.88 6.08
N ARG A 115 -9.46 -13.59 4.98
CA ARG A 115 -8.57 -14.60 4.41
C ARG A 115 -7.91 -14.01 3.18
N TRP A 116 -6.60 -13.86 3.25
CA TRP A 116 -5.80 -13.40 2.12
C TRP A 116 -4.69 -14.41 1.85
N ARG A 117 -4.42 -14.65 0.56
CA ARG A 117 -3.35 -15.53 0.13
C ARG A 117 -2.58 -14.87 -1.01
N PHE A 118 -1.27 -14.83 -0.88
CA PHE A 118 -0.38 -14.54 -1.99
C PHE A 118 -0.20 -15.80 -2.84
N LEU A 119 -0.35 -15.70 -4.15
CA LEU A 119 -0.07 -16.81 -5.05
C LEU A 119 1.31 -16.64 -5.68
N GLU A 120 1.42 -15.68 -6.60
CA GLU A 120 2.62 -15.45 -7.40
C GLU A 120 2.78 -13.97 -7.73
N SER A 121 4.02 -13.57 -8.02
CA SER A 121 4.32 -12.25 -8.58
C SER A 121 4.34 -12.37 -10.09
N LEU A 122 3.43 -11.68 -10.79
CA LEU A 122 3.39 -11.69 -12.25
C LEU A 122 4.58 -10.93 -12.84
N GLU A 123 4.86 -9.76 -12.26
CA GLU A 123 6.05 -8.99 -12.57
C GLU A 123 6.90 -8.82 -11.32
N PRO A 124 8.24 -8.73 -11.48
CA PRO A 124 9.08 -8.36 -10.38
C PRO A 124 8.75 -6.92 -9.94
N PRO A 125 8.69 -6.69 -8.64
CA PRO A 125 8.37 -5.39 -8.05
C PRO A 125 9.48 -4.37 -8.31
N ARG A 126 9.09 -3.14 -8.66
CA ARG A 126 10.03 -2.10 -9.10
C ARG A 126 9.89 -0.84 -8.27
N VAL A 127 11.02 -0.26 -7.88
CA VAL A 127 11.03 1.10 -7.31
C VAL A 127 10.73 2.10 -8.41
N VAL A 128 9.69 2.88 -8.21
CA VAL A 128 9.26 3.86 -9.19
C VAL A 128 9.73 5.26 -8.81
N HIS A 129 9.64 5.58 -7.52
CA HIS A 129 9.84 6.93 -7.04
C HIS A 129 10.42 6.92 -5.65
N VAL A 130 11.41 7.79 -5.42
CA VAL A 130 12.08 7.95 -4.13
C VAL A 130 12.04 9.42 -3.76
N ARG A 131 11.70 9.68 -2.51
CA ARG A 131 11.67 11.01 -1.92
C ARG A 131 12.39 11.00 -0.59
N CYS A 132 13.10 12.07 -0.32
CA CYS A 132 13.78 12.32 0.93
C CYS A 132 13.50 13.77 1.26
N GLU A 133 12.81 14.02 2.36
CA GLU A 133 12.49 15.37 2.78
C GLU A 133 12.77 15.54 4.27
N GLY A 134 13.28 16.72 4.61
CA GLY A 134 13.37 17.18 5.99
C GLY A 134 12.04 17.80 6.40
N VAL A 135 11.32 17.19 7.34
CA VAL A 135 10.04 17.73 7.81
C VAL A 135 10.33 18.86 8.80
N LEU A 136 10.14 20.11 8.37
CA LEU A 136 10.16 21.40 9.13
C LEU A 136 11.36 21.70 10.06
N ASN A 137 11.85 20.73 10.83
CA ASN A 137 13.06 20.79 11.63
C ASN A 137 14.24 20.20 10.85
N ARG A 138 15.35 20.96 10.76
CA ARG A 138 16.58 20.59 10.01
C ARG A 138 17.27 19.30 10.48
N GLY A 139 16.75 18.65 11.52
CA GLY A 139 17.27 17.38 12.05
C GLY A 139 16.41 16.15 11.75
N ASN A 140 15.18 16.29 11.22
CA ASN A 140 14.27 15.16 11.02
C ASN A 140 14.12 14.80 9.54
N LEU A 141 14.88 13.80 9.10
CA LEU A 141 14.88 13.30 7.73
C LEU A 141 14.06 12.02 7.60
N TYR A 142 13.10 12.01 6.68
CA TYR A 142 12.32 10.83 6.33
C TYR A 142 12.54 10.47 4.86
N GLY A 143 12.80 9.20 4.61
CA GLY A 143 12.86 8.63 3.27
C GLY A 143 11.56 7.92 2.94
N GLN A 144 10.93 8.28 1.82
CA GLN A 144 9.77 7.60 1.25
C GLN A 144 10.15 6.92 -0.07
N VAL A 145 9.71 5.69 -0.23
CA VAL A 145 9.97 4.87 -1.43
C VAL A 145 8.65 4.30 -1.92
N THR A 146 8.30 4.60 -3.15
CA THR A 146 7.11 4.05 -3.83
C THR A 146 7.52 2.88 -4.71
N VAL A 147 6.87 1.74 -4.48
CA VAL A 147 7.13 0.47 -5.16
C VAL A 147 5.89 0.05 -5.92
N ARG A 148 6.05 -0.23 -7.22
CA ARG A 148 5.03 -0.86 -8.05
C ARG A 148 5.10 -2.37 -7.85
N MET A 149 3.99 -2.96 -7.45
CA MET A 149 3.81 -4.39 -7.26
C MET A 149 2.71 -4.88 -8.19
N HIS A 150 3.01 -5.93 -8.96
CA HIS A 150 2.02 -6.62 -9.78
C HIS A 150 2.00 -8.10 -9.40
N SER A 151 0.96 -8.50 -8.68
CA SER A 151 0.88 -9.83 -8.08
C SER A 151 -0.52 -10.40 -8.20
N ARG A 152 -0.57 -11.72 -8.14
CA ARG A 152 -1.81 -12.49 -8.14
C ARG A 152 -2.15 -12.88 -6.70
N GLN A 153 -3.34 -12.49 -6.27
CA GLN A 153 -3.77 -12.58 -4.88
C GLN A 153 -5.18 -13.17 -4.79
N ILE A 154 -5.45 -13.87 -3.70
CA ILE A 154 -6.81 -14.30 -3.33
C ILE A 154 -7.22 -13.50 -2.10
N LEU A 155 -8.44 -12.98 -2.09
CA LEU A 155 -9.01 -12.25 -0.97
C LEU A 155 -10.46 -12.68 -0.75
N ALA A 156 -10.75 -13.12 0.46
CA ALA A 156 -12.10 -13.40 0.95
C ALA A 156 -12.32 -12.68 2.28
N ILE A 157 -13.39 -11.88 2.36
CA ILE A 157 -13.77 -11.17 3.58
C ILE A 157 -15.11 -11.73 4.07
N TYR A 158 -15.13 -12.15 5.33
CA TYR A 158 -16.32 -12.67 5.99
C TYR A 158 -16.87 -11.67 7.00
N ASP A 159 -18.19 -11.68 7.15
CA ASP A 159 -18.94 -10.95 8.18
C ASP A 159 -18.66 -11.53 9.58
N ARG A 160 -19.19 -10.87 10.62
CA ARG A 160 -19.20 -11.35 12.02
C ARG A 160 -19.78 -12.75 12.18
N PHE A 161 -20.71 -13.10 11.30
CA PHE A 161 -21.43 -14.36 11.28
C PHE A 161 -20.79 -15.40 10.34
N GLY A 162 -19.60 -15.13 9.79
CA GLY A 162 -18.91 -16.07 8.91
C GLY A 162 -19.46 -16.16 7.48
N ARG A 163 -20.39 -15.29 7.09
CA ARG A 163 -20.91 -15.22 5.70
C ARG A 163 -19.93 -14.44 4.81
N LEU A 164 -19.71 -14.91 3.59
CA LEU A 164 -18.87 -14.22 2.61
C LEU A 164 -19.49 -12.85 2.25
N MET A 165 -18.70 -11.79 2.35
CA MET A 165 -19.10 -10.42 2.03
C MET A 165 -18.47 -9.92 0.72
N TYR A 166 -17.22 -10.31 0.47
CA TYR A 166 -16.42 -9.80 -0.63
C TYR A 166 -15.39 -10.83 -1.09
N GLY A 167 -15.18 -10.88 -2.41
CA GLY A 167 -14.20 -11.75 -3.04
C GLY A 167 -14.57 -13.22 -3.01
N GLY A 168 -13.57 -14.09 -3.06
CA GLY A 168 -13.73 -15.54 -3.06
C GLY A 168 -12.44 -16.21 -2.60
N GLU A 169 -12.54 -17.37 -1.97
CA GLU A 169 -11.38 -18.11 -1.43
C GLU A 169 -10.60 -18.86 -2.51
N GLU A 170 -11.20 -19.09 -3.68
CA GLU A 170 -10.58 -19.84 -4.77
C GLU A 170 -10.33 -19.00 -6.02
N ILE A 171 -10.90 -17.79 -6.09
CA ILE A 171 -10.81 -16.95 -7.29
C ILE A 171 -9.58 -16.06 -7.17
N PRO A 172 -8.49 -16.34 -7.91
CA PRO A 172 -7.34 -15.46 -7.92
C PRO A 172 -7.63 -14.21 -8.73
N LYS A 173 -7.10 -13.08 -8.26
CA LYS A 173 -7.22 -11.78 -8.93
C LYS A 173 -5.85 -11.15 -9.09
N ASP A 174 -5.66 -10.55 -10.25
CA ASP A 174 -4.46 -9.82 -10.58
C ASP A 174 -4.59 -8.40 -10.05
N VAL A 175 -3.60 -7.99 -9.26
CA VAL A 175 -3.64 -6.77 -8.48
C VAL A 175 -2.38 -5.97 -8.77
N LEU A 176 -2.57 -4.76 -9.30
CA LEU A 176 -1.53 -3.75 -9.52
C LEU A 176 -1.64 -2.68 -8.43
N GLU A 177 -0.58 -2.51 -7.65
CA GLU A 177 -0.57 -1.60 -6.50
C GLU A 177 0.73 -0.80 -6.44
N TYR A 178 0.62 0.46 -6.03
CA TYR A 178 1.77 1.30 -5.72
C TYR A 178 1.81 1.47 -4.20
N VAL A 179 2.72 0.74 -3.55
CA VAL A 179 2.88 0.73 -2.10
C VAL A 179 3.99 1.71 -1.73
N VAL A 180 3.70 2.58 -0.77
CA VAL A 180 4.65 3.56 -0.24
C VAL A 180 5.21 3.04 1.08
N PHE A 181 6.53 2.94 1.15
CA PHE A 181 7.27 2.67 2.37
C PHE A 181 7.90 3.95 2.88
N GLU A 182 8.03 4.06 4.19
CA GLU A 182 8.67 5.16 4.88
C GLU A 182 9.68 4.64 5.90
N ARG A 183 10.82 5.33 6.00
CA ARG A 183 11.83 5.13 7.04
C ARG A 183 12.27 6.48 7.58
N TYR A 184 12.40 6.55 8.90
CA TYR A 184 13.09 7.65 9.56
C TYR A 184 14.60 7.42 9.44
N LEU A 185 15.30 8.30 8.72
CA LEU A 185 16.70 8.11 8.33
C LEU A 185 17.69 8.48 9.43
N VAL A 186 17.28 9.36 10.33
CA VAL A 186 18.11 9.84 11.44
C VAL A 186 18.31 8.74 12.49
N ASN A 187 17.31 7.87 12.66
CA ASN A 187 17.43 6.73 13.57
C ASN A 187 18.16 5.57 12.87
N PRO A 188 19.33 5.14 13.38
CA PRO A 188 20.07 4.01 12.81
C PRO A 188 19.27 2.70 12.87
N TYR A 189 18.46 2.51 13.91
CA TYR A 189 17.60 1.32 14.11
C TYR A 189 16.26 1.42 13.39
N GLY A 190 16.01 2.50 12.64
CA GLY A 190 14.77 2.65 11.89
C GLY A 190 14.59 1.52 10.89
N THR A 191 13.42 0.91 10.84
CA THR A 191 13.08 -0.06 9.79
C THR A 191 12.21 0.60 8.72
N TRP A 192 12.22 0.02 7.53
CA TRP A 192 11.27 0.42 6.49
C TRP A 192 9.89 -0.12 6.84
N ARG A 193 8.91 0.78 6.92
CA ARG A 193 7.53 0.45 7.30
C ARG A 193 6.56 0.89 6.23
N MET A 194 5.44 0.19 6.09
CA MET A 194 4.39 0.58 5.15
C MET A 194 3.72 1.89 5.61
N HIS A 195 3.68 2.88 4.73
CA HIS A 195 3.10 4.20 4.99
C HIS A 195 1.75 4.40 4.30
N GLY A 196 1.57 3.83 3.12
CA GLY A 196 0.30 3.96 2.42
C GLY A 196 0.27 3.24 1.09
N LYS A 197 -0.89 3.34 0.44
CA LYS A 197 -1.14 2.81 -0.90
C LYS A 197 -1.63 3.95 -1.78
N ILE A 198 -1.04 4.07 -2.97
CA ILE A 198 -1.51 4.97 -4.01
C ILE A 198 -2.44 4.17 -4.93
N ILE A 199 -3.65 4.70 -5.14
CA ILE A 199 -4.63 4.15 -6.07
C ILE A 199 -4.74 5.15 -7.22
N PRO A 200 -4.35 4.77 -8.44
CA PRO A 200 -4.54 5.67 -9.57
C PRO A 200 -6.00 5.90 -9.89
N GLU A 201 -6.30 7.06 -10.46
CA GLU A 201 -7.64 7.42 -10.91
C GLU A 201 -8.13 6.52 -12.06
N TRP A 202 -7.21 6.10 -12.93
CA TRP A 202 -7.48 5.19 -14.04
C TRP A 202 -7.57 3.71 -13.62
N ALA A 203 -7.33 3.39 -12.33
CA ALA A 203 -7.47 2.01 -11.87
C ALA A 203 -8.90 1.51 -12.11
N PRO A 204 -9.09 0.25 -12.53
CA PRO A 204 -10.41 -0.31 -12.62
C PRO A 204 -11.10 -0.24 -11.24
N PRO A 205 -12.41 0.01 -11.21
CA PRO A 205 -13.15 0.00 -9.96
C PRO A 205 -13.03 -1.37 -9.30
N LYS A 206 -13.08 -1.38 -7.97
CA LYS A 206 -13.11 -2.62 -7.20
C LYS A 206 -14.36 -3.42 -7.54
N ASP A 207 -14.29 -4.73 -7.33
CA ASP A 207 -15.45 -5.59 -7.51
C ASP A 207 -16.61 -5.11 -6.64
N PRO A 208 -17.85 -5.31 -7.09
CA PRO A 208 -19.00 -5.02 -6.26
C PRO A 208 -19.03 -5.95 -5.05
N ILE A 209 -19.59 -5.42 -3.95
CA ILE A 209 -19.96 -6.25 -2.81
C ILE A 209 -21.15 -7.14 -3.19
N ILE A 210 -21.25 -8.32 -2.56
CA ILE A 210 -22.33 -9.28 -2.83
C ILE A 210 -23.71 -8.72 -2.39
N LYS A 211 -23.73 -7.77 -1.45
CA LYS A 211 -24.95 -7.19 -0.88
C LYS A 211 -25.41 -5.97 -1.67
N THR A 212 -26.72 -5.79 -1.80
CA THR A 212 -27.32 -4.54 -2.28
C THR A 212 -27.31 -3.48 -1.19
N VAL A 213 -27.10 -2.22 -1.58
CA VAL A 213 -27.12 -1.06 -0.69
C VAL A 213 -28.17 -0.08 -1.20
N MET A 214 -29.04 0.37 -0.31
CA MET A 214 -29.99 1.45 -0.58
C MET A 214 -29.38 2.77 -0.11
N ILE A 215 -29.41 3.77 -0.97
CA ILE A 215 -29.01 5.14 -0.65
C ILE A 215 -30.30 5.90 -0.35
N PRO A 216 -30.51 6.40 0.88
CA PRO A 216 -31.72 7.14 1.20
C PRO A 216 -31.78 8.44 0.39
N ALA A 217 -32.99 8.85 0.01
CA ALA A 217 -33.21 10.15 -0.60
C ALA A 217 -32.87 11.27 0.41
N PRO A 218 -32.43 12.45 -0.07
CA PRO A 218 -32.20 13.59 0.80
C PRO A 218 -33.50 13.98 1.52
N ASP A 219 -33.41 14.22 2.82
CA ASP A 219 -34.56 14.63 3.62
C ASP A 219 -35.03 16.02 3.18
N PRO A 220 -36.32 16.20 2.84
CA PRO A 220 -36.83 17.46 2.31
C PRO A 220 -36.85 18.61 3.34
N SER A 221 -36.51 18.36 4.60
CA SER A 221 -36.45 19.36 5.67
C SER A 221 -35.11 20.06 5.81
N GLN A 222 -34.07 19.64 5.08
CA GLN A 222 -32.80 20.35 5.01
C GLN A 222 -32.83 21.30 3.81
N GLU A 223 -33.30 22.54 4.03
CA GLU A 223 -33.15 23.60 3.04
C GLU A 223 -31.65 23.84 2.78
N PRO A 224 -31.23 24.04 1.53
CA PRO A 224 -29.86 24.42 1.23
C PRO A 224 -29.64 25.87 1.70
N GLU A 225 -28.91 26.05 2.80
CA GLU A 225 -28.27 27.33 3.17
C GLU A 225 -27.20 27.76 2.15
#